data_AF-A0A4Q6FE69-F1
#
_entry.id   AF-A0A4Q6FE69-F1
#
_cell.length_a   1.000
_cell.length_b   1.000
_cell.length_c   1.000
_cell.angle_alpha   90.00
_cell.angle_beta   90.00
_cell.angle_gamma   90.00
#
_symmetry.space_group_name_H-M   'P 1'
#
loop_
_entity.id
_entity.type
_entity.pdbx_description
1 polymer ?
#
loop_
_entity_poly.entity_id
_entity_poly.type
_entity_poly.pdbx_seq_one_letter_code
_entity_poly.pdbx_strand_id
1 'polypeptide(L)'
;MGKKSRLKRERRENPTFKITIGATIPGSESDGDIHRNVAHQSRLIKAALLYADEVTLCSPTIAVMLAYSKLPQFSIQQKIEVLSLAAPSLAYDGNILAQMLQMQELGARFDFLTSNTISARQAMSRLSQSDRAAVFAFKAEKDRLTQGIESQFHDMSANARIHTKEWGLDALQDLIGKGKVRVINLGPPISDVEIIASTVQSAVRSQQDLYTEPASSVSLRMNEDDYKKTLFGDLMNQFQAMINSPTEYPLFDYEAAHLVEVGLREGVFESTALQNERVKHTALTANFLERLPLFDEASASELLSIRSALKGPLVRFRQAMMKYSSEMEANPWSADFQLEADRVFHSEIEPIVLSLEEEIRSNNYLL
;
A
#
# COMPACT_ATOMS: atom_id res chain seq x y z
N MET A 1 57.92 -24.68 16.18
CA MET A 1 57.17 -23.44 16.47
C MET A 1 56.72 -22.84 15.14
N GLY A 2 55.41 -22.71 14.91
CA GLY A 2 54.89 -22.19 13.64
C GLY A 2 53.36 -22.23 13.59
N LYS A 3 52.70 -21.48 14.47
CA LYS A 3 51.24 -21.31 14.43
C LYS A 3 50.88 -20.27 13.38
N LYS A 4 50.37 -20.71 12.23
CA LYS A 4 49.68 -19.86 11.26
C LYS A 4 48.36 -19.39 11.86
N SER A 5 48.31 -18.12 12.23
CA SER A 5 47.09 -17.37 12.54
C SER A 5 46.28 -17.18 11.25
N ARG A 6 45.17 -17.91 11.12
CA ARG A 6 44.20 -17.75 10.05
C ARG A 6 43.05 -16.92 10.62
N LEU A 7 43.23 -15.59 10.62
CA LEU A 7 42.17 -14.65 11.00
C LEU A 7 40.99 -14.81 10.04
N LYS A 8 39.86 -15.22 10.61
CA LYS A 8 38.56 -15.35 9.98
C LYS A 8 38.10 -13.94 9.63
N ARG A 9 38.29 -13.55 8.36
CA ARG A 9 37.81 -12.28 7.81
C ARG A 9 36.28 -12.36 7.78
N GLU A 10 35.64 -11.83 8.83
CA GLU A 10 34.20 -11.58 8.82
C GLU A 10 33.87 -10.79 7.56
N ARG A 11 32.98 -11.34 6.74
CA ARG A 11 32.39 -10.63 5.62
C ARG A 11 31.69 -9.42 6.23
N ARG A 12 32.28 -8.23 6.08
CA ARG A 12 31.53 -6.98 6.27
C ARG A 12 30.38 -7.04 5.29
N GLU A 13 29.18 -7.29 5.81
CA GLU A 13 27.95 -7.10 5.03
C GLU A 13 27.98 -5.66 4.55
N ASN A 14 27.88 -5.47 3.24
CA ASN A 14 27.86 -4.12 2.69
C ASN A 14 26.62 -3.42 3.26
N PRO A 15 26.74 -2.16 3.73
CA PRO A 15 25.59 -1.43 4.22
C PRO A 15 24.53 -1.36 3.12
N THR A 16 23.34 -1.88 3.42
CA THR A 16 22.19 -1.86 2.53
C THR A 16 21.67 -0.43 2.38
N PHE A 17 21.51 0.05 1.15
CA PHE A 17 20.91 1.35 0.88
C PHE A 17 19.39 1.23 0.94
N LYS A 18 18.74 1.92 1.89
CA LYS A 18 17.29 1.83 2.12
C LYS A 18 16.62 3.15 1.79
N ILE A 19 15.56 3.10 0.96
CA ILE A 19 14.66 4.23 0.72
C ILE A 19 13.36 3.98 1.45
N THR A 20 12.83 5.02 2.10
CA THR A 20 11.47 5.00 2.64
C THR A 20 10.66 6.08 1.92
N ILE A 21 9.58 5.67 1.24
CA ILE A 21 8.68 6.54 0.48
C ILE A 21 7.53 6.95 1.39
N GLY A 22 7.34 8.24 1.60
CA GLY A 22 6.19 8.81 2.29
C GLY A 22 5.24 9.38 1.24
N ALA A 23 4.03 8.82 1.17
CA ALA A 23 3.01 9.25 0.24
C ALA A 23 1.70 9.56 0.96
N THR A 24 0.96 10.53 0.45
CA THR A 24 -0.31 10.95 1.05
C THR A 24 -1.51 10.38 0.30
N ILE A 25 -2.70 10.61 0.86
CA ILE A 25 -3.97 10.36 0.18
C ILE A 25 -4.19 11.51 -0.81
N PRO A 26 -4.53 11.25 -2.08
CA PRO A 26 -4.82 12.32 -3.03
C PRO A 26 -5.91 13.25 -2.50
N GLY A 27 -5.65 14.56 -2.56
CA GLY A 27 -6.58 15.61 -2.16
C GLY A 27 -7.64 15.86 -3.23
N SER A 28 -8.46 14.87 -3.57
CA SER A 28 -9.70 15.03 -4.37
C SER A 28 -10.37 13.67 -4.57
N GLU A 29 -11.69 13.63 -4.45
CA GLU A 29 -12.51 12.41 -4.51
C GLU A 29 -12.80 11.93 -5.94
N SER A 30 -12.14 12.48 -6.96
CA SER A 30 -12.36 12.00 -8.33
C SER A 30 -11.57 10.71 -8.55
N ASP A 31 -12.22 9.71 -9.14
CA ASP A 31 -11.64 8.40 -9.45
C ASP A 31 -10.30 8.57 -10.21
N GLY A 32 -10.27 9.53 -11.15
CA GLY A 32 -9.08 9.87 -11.94
C GLY A 32 -7.87 10.36 -11.13
N ASP A 33 -8.07 10.92 -9.93
CA ASP A 33 -6.98 11.36 -9.06
C ASP A 33 -6.35 10.20 -8.29
N ILE A 34 -7.16 9.21 -7.90
CA ILE A 34 -6.67 7.97 -7.29
C ILE A 34 -5.84 7.16 -8.30
N HIS A 35 -6.34 7.01 -9.54
CA HIS A 35 -5.61 6.34 -10.62
C HIS A 35 -4.21 6.96 -10.84
N ARG A 36 -4.15 8.29 -10.94
CA ARG A 36 -2.89 9.03 -11.14
C ARG A 36 -1.97 8.89 -9.94
N ASN A 37 -2.50 8.97 -8.72
CA ASN A 37 -1.72 8.85 -7.50
C ASN A 37 -1.10 7.45 -7.35
N VAL A 38 -1.85 6.37 -7.56
CA VAL A 38 -1.30 5.00 -7.47
C VAL A 38 -0.28 4.74 -8.58
N ALA A 39 -0.54 5.20 -9.80
CA ALA A 39 0.42 5.10 -10.90
C ALA A 39 1.73 5.87 -10.59
N HIS A 40 1.62 7.08 -10.04
CA HIS A 40 2.75 7.87 -9.58
C HIS A 40 3.53 7.16 -8.47
N GLN A 41 2.85 6.64 -7.45
CA GLN A 41 3.49 5.86 -6.39
C GLN A 41 4.17 4.59 -6.92
N SER A 42 3.58 3.91 -7.90
CA SER A 42 4.20 2.77 -8.58
C SER A 42 5.50 3.16 -9.29
N ARG A 43 5.51 4.30 -10.00
CA ARG A 43 6.74 4.86 -10.61
C ARG A 43 7.79 5.20 -9.55
N LEU A 44 7.40 5.85 -8.45
CA LEU A 44 8.30 6.14 -7.32
C LEU A 44 8.92 4.86 -6.75
N ILE A 45 8.13 3.81 -6.57
CA ILE A 45 8.62 2.51 -6.06
C ILE A 45 9.59 1.87 -7.04
N LYS A 46 9.31 1.91 -8.35
CA LYS A 46 10.22 1.38 -9.38
C LYS A 46 11.53 2.16 -9.42
N ALA A 47 11.47 3.49 -9.39
CA ALA A 47 12.64 4.36 -9.31
C ALA A 47 13.47 4.05 -8.05
N ALA A 48 12.81 3.97 -6.89
CA ALA A 48 13.44 3.62 -5.63
C ALA A 48 14.08 2.21 -5.67
N LEU A 49 13.43 1.22 -6.31
CA LEU A 49 13.96 -0.14 -6.41
C LEU A 49 15.17 -0.24 -7.33
N LEU A 50 15.21 0.55 -8.42
CA LEU A 50 16.42 0.68 -9.25
C LEU A 50 17.58 1.26 -8.44
N TYR A 51 17.27 2.16 -7.51
CA TYR A 51 18.28 2.92 -6.78
C TYR A 51 18.67 2.32 -5.41
N ALA A 52 17.81 1.55 -4.77
CA ALA A 52 17.98 1.07 -3.40
C ALA A 52 17.93 -0.45 -3.31
N ASP A 53 18.48 -1.01 -2.23
CA ASP A 53 18.46 -2.45 -1.95
C ASP A 53 17.10 -2.88 -1.40
N GLU A 54 16.51 -2.04 -0.54
CA GLU A 54 15.21 -2.19 0.09
C GLU A 54 14.41 -0.90 -0.03
N VAL A 55 13.11 -1.04 -0.27
CA VAL A 55 12.17 0.07 -0.29
C VAL A 55 11.11 -0.15 0.77
N THR A 56 10.85 0.86 1.57
CA THR A 56 9.70 0.90 2.48
C THR A 56 8.72 1.92 1.95
N LEU A 57 7.43 1.62 1.98
CA LEU A 57 6.37 2.50 1.51
C LEU A 57 5.44 2.80 2.69
N CYS A 58 5.27 4.07 2.97
CA CYS A 58 4.35 4.63 3.93
C CYS A 58 3.25 5.34 3.13
N SER A 59 2.18 4.61 2.80
CA SER A 59 1.10 5.11 1.94
C SER A 59 -0.25 4.55 2.41
N PRO A 60 -1.15 5.41 2.94
CA PRO A 60 -2.49 4.99 3.32
C PRO A 60 -3.27 4.42 2.12
N THR A 61 -3.15 5.05 0.96
CA THR A 61 -3.81 4.63 -0.29
C THR A 61 -3.43 3.19 -0.65
N ILE A 62 -2.14 2.89 -0.68
CA ILE A 62 -1.67 1.54 -1.03
C ILE A 62 -2.01 0.52 0.06
N ALA A 63 -2.00 0.91 1.34
CA ALA A 63 -2.44 0.02 2.42
C ALA A 63 -3.91 -0.39 2.24
N VAL A 64 -4.79 0.56 1.92
CA VAL A 64 -6.20 0.29 1.61
C VAL A 64 -6.32 -0.62 0.39
N MET A 65 -5.62 -0.31 -0.71
CA MET A 65 -5.71 -1.14 -1.92
C MET A 65 -5.19 -2.56 -1.72
N LEU A 66 -4.13 -2.74 -0.91
CA LEU A 66 -3.65 -4.05 -0.52
C LEU A 66 -4.66 -4.80 0.35
N ALA A 67 -5.40 -4.13 1.23
CA ALA A 67 -6.50 -4.76 1.95
C ALA A 67 -7.59 -5.25 0.98
N TYR A 68 -8.03 -4.40 0.04
CA TYR A 68 -9.01 -4.77 -0.99
C TYR A 68 -8.57 -5.95 -1.85
N SER A 69 -7.28 -6.04 -2.19
CA SER A 69 -6.76 -7.14 -3.00
C SER A 69 -6.86 -8.51 -2.32
N LYS A 70 -7.01 -8.54 -0.98
CA LYS A 70 -7.19 -9.76 -0.18
C LYS A 70 -8.65 -10.16 -0.02
N LEU A 71 -9.60 -9.31 -0.42
CA LEU A 71 -11.05 -9.57 -0.35
C LEU A 71 -11.47 -10.94 -0.96
N PRO A 72 -10.87 -11.43 -2.06
CA PRO A 72 -11.18 -12.77 -2.58
C PRO A 72 -10.80 -13.91 -1.61
N GLN A 73 -9.80 -13.68 -0.74
CA GLN A 73 -9.24 -14.66 0.20
C GLN A 73 -9.96 -14.66 1.56
N PHE A 74 -10.89 -13.73 1.77
CA PHE A 74 -11.61 -13.63 3.03
C PHE A 74 -12.50 -14.86 3.25
N SER A 75 -12.45 -15.37 4.48
CA SER A 75 -13.43 -16.34 4.96
C SER A 75 -14.84 -15.76 4.92
N ILE A 76 -15.86 -16.62 4.90
CA ILE A 76 -17.25 -16.16 4.94
C ILE A 76 -17.52 -15.32 6.20
N GLN A 77 -16.90 -15.63 7.33
CA GLN A 77 -16.99 -14.84 8.56
C GLN A 77 -16.46 -13.41 8.37
N GLN A 78 -15.29 -13.26 7.76
CA GLN A 78 -14.71 -11.95 7.48
C GLN A 78 -15.56 -11.16 6.48
N LYS A 79 -16.13 -11.81 5.46
CA LYS A 79 -17.06 -11.17 4.51
C LYS A 79 -18.33 -10.67 5.20
N ILE A 80 -18.90 -11.49 6.09
CA ILE A 80 -20.05 -11.11 6.92
C ILE A 80 -19.70 -9.94 7.83
N GLU A 81 -18.51 -9.93 8.41
CA GLU A 81 -18.03 -8.84 9.27
C GLU A 81 -17.88 -7.53 8.48
N VAL A 82 -17.28 -7.56 7.30
CA VAL A 82 -17.23 -6.40 6.38
C VAL A 82 -18.64 -5.89 6.09
N LEU A 83 -19.56 -6.77 5.71
CA LEU A 83 -20.95 -6.39 5.44
C LEU A 83 -21.64 -5.84 6.67
N SER A 84 -21.39 -6.40 7.85
CA SER A 84 -22.04 -5.97 9.09
C SER A 84 -21.57 -4.59 9.53
N LEU A 85 -20.28 -4.32 9.34
CA LEU A 85 -19.72 -3.00 9.58
C LEU A 85 -20.22 -2.01 8.51
N ALA A 86 -20.28 -2.37 7.23
CA ALA A 86 -20.67 -1.45 6.15
C ALA A 86 -22.18 -1.29 5.93
N ALA A 87 -23.01 -2.25 6.37
CA ALA A 87 -24.46 -2.30 6.18
C ALA A 87 -25.22 -1.02 6.58
N PRO A 88 -24.86 -0.32 7.67
CA PRO A 88 -25.55 0.90 8.07
C PRO A 88 -25.49 2.00 7.00
N SER A 89 -24.39 2.07 6.26
CA SER A 89 -24.24 3.04 5.18
C SER A 89 -24.93 2.58 3.91
N LEU A 90 -24.86 1.29 3.57
CA LEU A 90 -25.31 0.74 2.28
C LEU A 90 -26.83 0.74 2.05
N ALA A 91 -27.64 1.29 2.97
CA ALA A 91 -29.11 1.17 2.96
C ALA A 91 -29.57 -0.28 2.69
N TYR A 92 -28.77 -1.24 3.15
CA TYR A 92 -28.95 -2.65 2.88
C TYR A 92 -30.24 -3.11 3.56
N ASP A 93 -31.07 -3.90 2.88
CA ASP A 93 -32.29 -4.44 3.48
C ASP A 93 -31.89 -5.25 4.72
N GLY A 94 -32.11 -4.65 5.90
CA GLY A 94 -31.62 -5.15 7.19
C GLY A 94 -32.07 -6.57 7.51
N ASN A 95 -33.09 -7.07 6.78
CA ASN A 95 -33.53 -8.46 6.84
C ASN A 95 -32.45 -9.47 6.47
N ILE A 96 -31.60 -9.22 5.46
CA ILE A 96 -30.59 -10.20 5.04
C ILE A 96 -29.49 -10.31 6.09
N LEU A 97 -29.00 -9.17 6.60
CA LEU A 97 -27.97 -9.15 7.63
C LEU A 97 -28.48 -9.73 8.97
N ALA A 98 -29.72 -9.41 9.35
CA ALA A 98 -30.36 -9.97 10.54
C ALA A 98 -30.59 -11.48 10.44
N GLN A 99 -31.05 -11.96 9.28
CA GLN A 99 -31.16 -13.40 8.99
C GLN A 99 -29.79 -14.08 9.06
N MET A 100 -28.73 -13.43 8.56
CA MET A 100 -27.38 -13.98 8.58
C MET A 100 -26.76 -14.06 9.98
N LEU A 101 -26.94 -13.05 10.83
CA LEU A 101 -26.47 -13.07 12.22
C LEU A 101 -27.20 -14.16 13.02
N GLN A 102 -28.53 -14.27 12.87
CA GLN A 102 -29.31 -15.35 13.47
C GLN A 102 -28.86 -16.73 12.98
N MET A 103 -28.51 -16.84 11.70
CA MET A 103 -28.01 -18.08 11.12
C MET A 103 -26.58 -18.43 11.55
N GLN A 104 -25.73 -17.47 11.91
CA GLN A 104 -24.44 -17.75 12.53
C GLN A 104 -24.61 -18.33 13.94
N GLU A 105 -25.50 -17.78 14.76
CA GLU A 105 -25.79 -18.33 16.09
C GLU A 105 -26.37 -19.75 16.00
N LEU A 106 -27.30 -19.97 15.08
CA LEU A 106 -27.88 -21.29 14.82
C LEU A 106 -26.85 -22.25 14.20
N GLY A 107 -25.97 -21.75 13.33
CA GLY A 107 -24.89 -22.50 12.70
C GLY A 107 -23.85 -22.96 13.72
N ALA A 108 -23.42 -22.11 14.64
CA ALA A 108 -22.48 -22.47 15.71
C ALA A 108 -23.08 -23.54 16.64
N ARG A 109 -24.37 -23.43 16.96
CA ARG A 109 -25.11 -24.46 17.71
C ARG A 109 -25.18 -25.79 16.95
N PHE A 110 -25.33 -25.73 15.63
CA PHE A 110 -25.43 -26.92 14.79
C PHE A 110 -24.07 -27.59 14.52
N ASP A 111 -23.03 -26.81 14.22
CA ASP A 111 -21.66 -27.29 14.00
C ASP A 111 -21.10 -27.94 15.28
N PHE A 112 -21.48 -27.46 16.46
CA PHE A 112 -21.23 -28.14 17.74
C PHE A 112 -21.89 -29.53 17.81
N LEU A 113 -23.11 -29.69 17.29
CA LEU A 113 -23.81 -30.98 17.27
C LEU A 113 -23.24 -31.95 16.22
N THR A 114 -22.62 -31.45 15.15
CA THR A 114 -22.19 -32.27 13.99
C THR A 114 -20.69 -32.48 13.83
N SER A 115 -19.84 -31.73 14.55
CA SER A 115 -18.37 -31.82 14.44
C SER A 115 -17.77 -33.14 14.94
N ASN A 116 -18.52 -33.96 15.69
CA ASN A 116 -18.18 -35.36 15.90
C ASN A 116 -18.87 -36.23 14.82
N THR A 117 -18.10 -36.69 13.84
CA THR A 117 -18.62 -37.36 12.62
C THR A 117 -19.37 -38.67 12.90
N ILE A 118 -19.01 -39.40 13.96
CA ILE A 118 -19.71 -40.61 14.41
C ILE A 118 -21.05 -40.25 15.09
N SER A 119 -21.13 -39.11 15.77
CA SER A 119 -22.35 -38.67 16.46
C SER A 119 -23.32 -37.93 15.55
N ALA A 120 -22.89 -37.33 14.43
CA ALA A 120 -23.80 -36.57 13.55
C ALA A 120 -24.89 -37.47 12.92
N ARG A 121 -24.52 -38.64 12.37
CA ARG A 121 -25.50 -39.60 11.83
C ARG A 121 -26.39 -40.18 12.93
N GLN A 122 -25.82 -40.51 14.09
CA GLN A 122 -26.56 -41.05 15.23
C GLN A 122 -27.52 -40.00 15.83
N ALA A 123 -27.11 -38.75 15.94
CA ALA A 123 -27.93 -37.63 16.40
C ALA A 123 -29.07 -37.36 15.42
N MET A 124 -28.80 -37.32 14.11
CA MET A 124 -29.83 -37.17 13.08
C MET A 124 -30.84 -38.32 13.11
N SER A 125 -30.40 -39.56 13.40
CA SER A 125 -31.30 -40.71 13.50
C SER A 125 -32.26 -40.65 14.71
N ARG A 126 -31.94 -39.83 15.72
CA ARG A 126 -32.77 -39.62 16.93
C ARG A 126 -33.76 -38.47 16.79
N LEU A 127 -33.60 -37.61 15.78
CA LEU A 127 -34.51 -36.51 15.49
C LEU A 127 -35.82 -37.01 14.86
N SER A 128 -36.92 -36.32 15.15
CA SER A 128 -38.20 -36.58 14.49
C SER A 128 -38.12 -36.23 13.00
N GLN A 129 -39.07 -36.70 12.19
CA GLN A 129 -39.13 -36.36 10.76
C GLN A 129 -39.27 -34.85 10.53
N SER A 130 -40.04 -34.16 11.38
CA SER A 130 -40.20 -32.70 11.35
C SER A 130 -38.87 -31.98 11.64
N ASP A 131 -38.14 -32.45 12.66
CA ASP A 131 -36.86 -31.84 13.05
C ASP A 131 -35.79 -32.05 11.96
N ARG A 132 -35.75 -33.23 11.33
CA ARG A 132 -34.85 -33.48 10.20
C ARG A 132 -35.17 -32.57 9.01
N ALA A 133 -36.45 -32.39 8.69
CA ALA A 133 -36.88 -31.48 7.63
C ALA A 133 -36.45 -30.03 7.93
N ALA A 134 -36.61 -29.58 9.18
CA ALA A 134 -36.14 -28.26 9.61
C ALA A 134 -34.62 -28.10 9.49
N VAL A 135 -33.84 -29.13 9.85
CA VAL A 135 -32.39 -29.14 9.68
C VAL A 135 -31.97 -29.04 8.22
N PHE A 136 -32.64 -29.78 7.32
CA PHE A 136 -32.34 -29.69 5.88
C PHE A 136 -32.73 -28.34 5.29
N ALA A 137 -33.87 -27.78 5.68
CA ALA A 137 -34.29 -26.44 5.27
C ALA A 137 -33.30 -25.37 5.76
N PHE A 138 -32.85 -25.45 7.01
CA PHE A 138 -31.83 -24.56 7.56
C PHE A 138 -30.52 -24.66 6.79
N LYS A 139 -30.06 -25.89 6.49
CA LYS A 139 -28.84 -26.09 5.70
C LYS A 139 -28.96 -25.49 4.29
N ALA A 140 -30.09 -25.74 3.60
CA ALA A 140 -30.34 -25.19 2.28
C ALA A 140 -30.34 -23.65 2.28
N GLU A 141 -30.93 -23.03 3.31
CA GLU A 141 -30.94 -21.58 3.45
C GLU A 141 -29.54 -21.03 3.77
N LYS A 142 -28.74 -21.73 4.59
CA LYS A 142 -27.33 -21.39 4.87
C LYS A 142 -26.51 -21.39 3.58
N ASP A 143 -26.67 -22.44 2.78
CA ASP A 143 -25.96 -22.61 1.52
C ASP A 143 -26.38 -21.50 0.53
N ARG A 144 -27.69 -21.17 0.46
CA ARG A 144 -28.22 -20.07 -0.38
C ARG A 144 -27.63 -18.71 -0.01
N LEU A 145 -27.62 -18.36 1.29
CA LEU A 145 -27.07 -17.09 1.76
C LEU A 145 -25.55 -17.02 1.56
N THR A 146 -24.84 -18.11 1.84
CA THR A 146 -23.39 -18.22 1.60
C THR A 146 -23.08 -17.97 0.13
N GLN A 147 -23.82 -18.61 -0.79
CA GLN A 147 -23.68 -18.41 -2.23
C GLN A 147 -23.97 -16.97 -2.65
N GLY A 148 -24.99 -16.33 -2.05
CA GLY A 148 -25.30 -14.92 -2.31
C GLY A 148 -24.15 -13.97 -1.93
N ILE A 149 -23.56 -14.16 -0.74
CA ILE A 149 -22.40 -13.37 -0.29
C ILE A 149 -21.19 -13.64 -1.17
N GLU A 150 -20.93 -14.91 -1.50
CA GLU A 150 -19.83 -15.26 -2.39
C GLU A 150 -19.98 -14.62 -3.76
N SER A 151 -21.19 -14.58 -4.32
CA SER A 151 -21.46 -13.89 -5.59
C SER A 151 -21.18 -12.39 -5.50
N GLN A 152 -21.66 -11.71 -4.45
CA GLN A 152 -21.41 -10.27 -4.28
C GLN A 152 -19.92 -9.95 -4.10
N PHE A 153 -19.24 -10.71 -3.25
CA PHE A 153 -17.81 -10.54 -3.05
C PHE A 153 -17.01 -10.96 -4.29
N HIS A 154 -17.52 -11.88 -5.11
CA HIS A 154 -16.92 -12.21 -6.40
C HIS A 154 -16.96 -11.01 -7.34
N ASP A 155 -18.09 -10.32 -7.45
CA ASP A 155 -18.22 -9.13 -8.28
C ASP A 155 -17.34 -7.98 -7.77
N MET A 156 -17.35 -7.72 -6.46
CA MET A 156 -16.44 -6.76 -5.82
C MET A 156 -14.97 -7.12 -6.04
N SER A 157 -14.63 -8.42 -5.93
CA SER A 157 -13.29 -8.93 -6.18
C SER A 157 -12.88 -8.80 -7.65
N ALA A 158 -13.80 -9.03 -8.58
CA ALA A 158 -13.54 -8.91 -10.01
C ALA A 158 -13.24 -7.45 -10.37
N ASN A 159 -14.05 -6.52 -9.86
CA ASN A 159 -13.82 -5.09 -10.02
C ASN A 159 -12.50 -4.66 -9.37
N ALA A 160 -12.27 -5.07 -8.11
CA ALA A 160 -11.01 -4.80 -7.43
C ALA A 160 -9.81 -5.35 -8.21
N ARG A 161 -9.91 -6.54 -8.82
CA ARG A 161 -8.84 -7.14 -9.63
C ARG A 161 -8.55 -6.35 -10.89
N ILE A 162 -9.58 -5.94 -11.62
CA ILE A 162 -9.45 -5.10 -12.83
C ILE A 162 -8.68 -3.83 -12.46
N HIS A 163 -9.13 -3.14 -11.41
CA HIS A 163 -8.48 -1.93 -10.93
C HIS A 163 -7.06 -2.20 -10.41
N THR A 164 -6.82 -3.27 -9.65
CA THR A 164 -5.47 -3.58 -9.14
C THR A 164 -4.47 -3.86 -10.25
N LYS A 165 -4.92 -4.48 -11.35
CA LYS A 165 -4.08 -4.75 -12.52
C LYS A 165 -3.78 -3.47 -13.28
N GLU A 166 -4.80 -2.64 -13.52
CA GLU A 166 -4.63 -1.31 -14.13
C GLU A 166 -3.71 -0.41 -13.31
N TRP A 167 -3.75 -0.55 -11.98
CA TRP A 167 -2.94 0.23 -11.04
C TRP A 167 -1.54 -0.33 -10.80
N GLY A 168 -1.21 -1.50 -11.37
CA GLY A 168 0.10 -2.14 -11.19
C GLY A 168 0.35 -2.73 -9.79
N LEU A 169 -0.70 -2.97 -9.01
CA LEU A 169 -0.60 -3.54 -7.66
C LEU A 169 -0.12 -4.99 -7.67
N ASP A 170 -0.37 -5.75 -8.73
CA ASP A 170 0.14 -7.13 -8.88
C ASP A 170 1.68 -7.15 -8.82
N ALA A 171 2.33 -6.20 -9.51
CA ALA A 171 3.78 -6.05 -9.47
C ALA A 171 4.27 -5.67 -8.07
N LEU A 172 3.53 -4.80 -7.38
CA LEU A 172 3.83 -4.43 -6.00
C LEU A 172 3.70 -5.62 -5.04
N GLN A 173 2.65 -6.43 -5.16
CA GLN A 173 2.47 -7.63 -4.34
C GLN A 173 3.58 -8.65 -4.57
N ASP A 174 4.02 -8.85 -5.81
CA ASP A 174 5.16 -9.72 -6.13
C ASP A 174 6.45 -9.20 -5.46
N LEU A 175 6.68 -7.87 -5.50
CA LEU A 175 7.81 -7.23 -4.81
C LEU A 175 7.74 -7.35 -3.28
N ILE A 176 6.54 -7.27 -2.70
CA ILE A 176 6.29 -7.50 -1.28
C ILE A 176 6.57 -8.97 -0.92
N GLY A 177 6.05 -9.92 -1.70
CA GLY A 177 6.27 -11.35 -1.52
C GLY A 177 7.75 -11.75 -1.61
N LYS A 178 8.53 -11.03 -2.41
CA LYS A 178 10.00 -11.17 -2.52
C LYS A 178 10.79 -10.44 -1.43
N GLY A 179 10.11 -9.72 -0.51
CA GLY A 179 10.74 -8.94 0.55
C GLY A 179 11.56 -7.75 0.06
N LYS A 180 11.26 -7.22 -1.14
CA LYS A 180 11.95 -6.05 -1.72
C LYS A 180 11.26 -4.74 -1.38
N VAL A 181 9.95 -4.79 -1.22
CA VAL A 181 9.13 -3.69 -0.76
C VAL A 181 8.45 -4.08 0.54
N ARG A 182 8.51 -3.19 1.54
CA ARG A 182 7.74 -3.29 2.77
C ARG A 182 6.70 -2.17 2.77
N VAL A 183 5.44 -2.48 3.05
CA VAL A 183 4.41 -1.45 3.23
C VAL A 183 4.13 -1.29 4.73
N ILE A 184 4.18 -0.06 5.22
CA ILE A 184 3.81 0.29 6.59
C ILE A 184 2.30 0.46 6.61
N ASN A 185 1.62 -0.29 7.48
CA ASN A 185 0.22 -0.04 7.76
C ASN A 185 0.11 1.16 8.70
N LEU A 186 -0.66 2.16 8.31
CA LEU A 186 -0.89 3.38 9.07
C LEU A 186 -2.24 3.32 9.76
N GLY A 187 -2.35 3.94 10.93
CA GLY A 187 -3.54 3.85 11.77
C GLY A 187 -3.41 2.78 12.87
N PRO A 188 -4.49 2.58 13.65
CA PRO A 188 -4.53 1.52 14.65
C PRO A 188 -4.26 0.16 13.98
N PRO A 189 -3.84 -0.89 14.72
CA PRO A 189 -3.75 -2.24 14.17
C PRO A 189 -5.17 -2.74 13.87
N ILE A 190 -5.73 -2.27 12.77
CA ILE A 190 -7.02 -2.63 12.25
C ILE A 190 -6.84 -3.75 11.24
N SER A 191 -7.74 -4.71 11.31
CA SER A 191 -7.80 -5.82 10.38
C SER A 191 -8.07 -5.33 8.95
N ASP A 192 -7.68 -6.11 7.93
CA ASP A 192 -8.05 -5.81 6.54
C ASP A 192 -9.59 -5.65 6.38
N VAL A 193 -10.37 -6.32 7.24
CA VAL A 193 -11.84 -6.21 7.33
C VAL A 193 -12.27 -4.80 7.74
N GLU A 194 -11.68 -4.24 8.79
CA GLU A 194 -12.00 -2.90 9.29
C GLU A 194 -11.58 -1.82 8.30
N ILE A 195 -10.43 -1.98 7.63
CA ILE A 195 -9.98 -1.08 6.56
C ILE A 195 -11.04 -1.03 5.46
N ILE A 196 -11.42 -2.18 4.90
CA ILE A 196 -12.40 -2.26 3.80
C ILE A 196 -13.76 -1.70 4.24
N ALA A 197 -14.22 -2.07 5.45
CA ALA A 197 -15.50 -1.58 5.96
C ALA A 197 -15.52 -0.05 6.09
N SER A 198 -14.45 0.54 6.64
CA SER A 198 -14.34 2.00 6.77
C SER A 198 -14.34 2.69 5.39
N THR A 199 -13.62 2.14 4.41
CA THR A 199 -13.59 2.70 3.05
C THR A 199 -14.95 2.62 2.36
N VAL A 200 -15.67 1.49 2.50
CA VAL A 200 -17.03 1.37 1.96
C VAL A 200 -17.98 2.38 2.61
N GLN A 201 -17.91 2.56 3.93
CA GLN A 201 -18.75 3.54 4.62
C GLN A 201 -18.49 4.98 4.14
N SER A 202 -17.21 5.38 4.03
CA SER A 202 -16.85 6.72 3.55
C SER A 202 -17.31 6.95 2.11
N ALA A 203 -17.16 5.95 1.22
CA ALA A 203 -17.60 6.04 -0.17
C ALA A 203 -19.12 6.17 -0.31
N VAL A 204 -19.90 5.52 0.56
CA VAL A 204 -21.36 5.64 0.53
C VAL A 204 -21.83 6.99 1.05
N ARG A 205 -21.17 7.54 2.08
CA ARG A 205 -21.48 8.87 2.63
C ARG A 205 -21.18 9.99 1.64
N SER A 206 -20.05 9.94 0.94
CA SER A 206 -19.73 10.96 -0.07
C SER A 206 -20.77 10.99 -1.20
N GLN A 207 -21.43 9.87 -1.49
CA GLN A 207 -22.58 9.84 -2.41
C GLN A 207 -23.89 10.35 -1.79
N GLN A 208 -24.08 10.22 -0.47
CA GLN A 208 -25.28 10.67 0.26
C GLN A 208 -25.27 12.17 0.59
N ASP A 209 -24.10 12.77 0.83
CA ASP A 209 -23.94 14.21 1.10
C ASP A 209 -24.36 15.09 -0.09
N LEU A 210 -24.60 14.50 -1.27
CA LEU A 210 -25.24 15.18 -2.38
C LEU A 210 -26.77 15.34 -2.22
N TYR A 211 -27.46 14.64 -1.30
CA TYR A 211 -28.93 14.63 -1.29
C TYR A 211 -29.69 14.55 0.06
N THR A 212 -29.14 14.26 1.25
CA THR A 212 -29.91 14.37 2.53
C THR A 212 -29.08 14.23 3.82
N GLU A 213 -29.61 14.70 4.97
CA GLU A 213 -28.99 14.53 6.30
C GLU A 213 -28.73 13.05 6.68
N PRO A 214 -27.62 12.75 7.39
CA PRO A 214 -27.20 11.38 7.62
C PRO A 214 -28.09 10.65 8.64
N ALA A 215 -28.58 9.49 8.24
CA ALA A 215 -29.19 8.52 9.14
C ALA A 215 -28.16 8.04 10.19
N SER A 216 -28.62 7.95 11.43
CA SER A 216 -28.00 7.40 12.65
C SER A 216 -26.61 6.74 12.49
N SER A 217 -25.60 7.30 13.15
CA SER A 217 -24.25 6.75 13.21
C SER A 217 -24.21 5.37 13.89
N VAL A 218 -23.68 4.37 13.19
CA VAL A 218 -23.35 3.08 13.80
C VAL A 218 -21.98 3.15 14.45
N SER A 219 -21.91 2.60 15.65
CA SER A 219 -20.73 2.56 16.51
C SER A 219 -19.69 1.58 15.96
N LEU A 220 -18.87 2.03 15.01
CA LEU A 220 -17.53 1.47 14.87
C LEU A 220 -16.81 1.53 16.23
N ARG A 221 -15.83 0.64 16.49
CA ARG A 221 -14.99 0.72 17.71
C ARG A 221 -14.29 2.08 17.88
N MET A 222 -14.09 2.80 16.77
CA MET A 222 -13.71 4.21 16.69
C MET A 222 -14.59 4.91 15.66
N ASN A 223 -15.11 6.10 15.95
CA ASN A 223 -15.81 6.88 14.93
C ASN A 223 -14.83 7.34 13.81
N GLU A 224 -15.36 7.75 12.67
CA GLU A 224 -14.57 8.13 11.49
C GLU A 224 -13.61 9.29 11.75
N ASP A 225 -14.03 10.29 12.55
CA ASP A 225 -13.19 11.44 12.89
C ASP A 225 -11.98 11.02 13.73
N ASP A 226 -12.19 10.12 14.69
CA ASP A 226 -11.14 9.55 15.51
C ASP A 226 -10.22 8.67 14.66
N TYR A 227 -10.77 7.90 13.71
CA TYR A 227 -9.97 7.12 12.76
C TYR A 227 -9.10 8.02 11.88
N LYS A 228 -9.67 9.07 11.26
CA LYS A 228 -8.92 10.03 10.43
C LYS A 228 -7.84 10.73 11.24
N LYS A 229 -8.13 11.13 12.49
CA LYS A 229 -7.15 11.73 13.40
C LYS A 229 -6.03 10.76 13.75
N THR A 230 -6.33 9.50 14.05
CA THR A 230 -5.31 8.49 14.34
C THR A 230 -4.48 8.18 13.11
N LEU A 231 -5.10 7.98 11.95
CA LEU A 231 -4.40 7.75 10.68
C LEU A 231 -3.47 8.91 10.34
N PHE A 232 -3.94 10.15 10.48
CA PHE A 232 -3.13 11.34 10.27
C PHE A 232 -2.00 11.45 11.28
N GLY A 233 -2.28 11.23 12.57
CA GLY A 233 -1.27 11.24 13.63
C GLY A 233 -0.18 10.19 13.39
N ASP A 234 -0.55 8.98 12.99
CA ASP A 234 0.40 7.92 12.66
C ASP A 234 1.20 8.24 11.41
N LEU A 235 0.59 8.82 10.38
CA LEU A 235 1.29 9.30 9.19
C LEU A 235 2.36 10.35 9.57
N MET A 236 2.00 11.35 10.38
CA MET A 236 2.93 12.37 10.85
C MET A 236 4.06 11.76 11.70
N ASN A 237 3.74 10.82 12.58
CA ASN A 237 4.74 10.10 13.38
C ASN A 237 5.72 9.32 12.48
N GLN A 238 5.23 8.67 11.42
CA GLN A 238 6.09 7.98 10.46
C GLN A 238 6.96 8.97 9.68
N PHE A 239 6.43 10.12 9.27
CA PHE A 239 7.22 11.15 8.59
C PHE A 239 8.36 11.67 9.50
N GLN A 240 8.08 11.94 10.78
CA GLN A 240 9.12 12.30 11.73
C GLN A 240 10.17 11.19 11.91
N ALA A 241 9.74 9.93 12.01
CA ALA A 241 10.65 8.79 12.12
C ALA A 241 11.54 8.63 10.88
N MET A 242 10.97 8.85 9.69
CA MET A 242 11.67 8.83 8.42
C MET A 242 12.73 9.93 8.32
N ILE A 243 12.37 11.17 8.67
CA ILE A 243 13.29 12.32 8.72
C ILE A 243 14.43 12.04 9.70
N ASN A 244 14.11 11.46 10.86
CA ASN A 244 15.09 11.19 11.92
C ASN A 244 15.94 9.95 11.69
N SER A 245 15.62 9.13 10.70
CA SER A 245 16.28 7.84 10.51
C SER A 245 17.77 8.02 10.19
N PRO A 246 18.69 7.39 10.95
CA PRO A 246 20.12 7.47 10.66
C PRO A 246 20.52 6.61 9.46
N THR A 247 19.67 5.70 9.00
CA THR A 247 20.02 4.69 7.98
C THR A 247 19.08 4.64 6.79
N GLU A 248 17.92 5.31 6.85
CA GLU A 248 16.95 5.36 5.76
C GLU A 248 16.97 6.72 5.06
N TYR A 249 16.81 6.71 3.73
CA TYR A 249 16.73 7.92 2.95
C TYR A 249 15.26 8.19 2.58
N PRO A 250 14.64 9.23 3.16
CA PRO A 250 13.24 9.49 2.93
C PRO A 250 13.01 10.14 1.57
N LEU A 251 12.01 9.63 0.86
CA LEU A 251 11.51 10.19 -0.38
C LEU A 251 10.03 10.54 -0.18
N PHE A 252 9.66 11.79 -0.42
CA PHE A 252 8.29 12.24 -0.25
C PHE A 252 7.67 12.54 -1.61
N ASP A 253 6.38 12.20 -1.79
CA ASP A 253 5.60 12.79 -2.88
C ASP A 253 5.37 14.30 -2.62
N TYR A 254 4.81 15.00 -3.59
CA TYR A 254 4.65 16.46 -3.52
C TYR A 254 3.84 16.87 -2.29
N GLU A 255 2.72 16.19 -2.05
CA GLU A 255 1.81 16.44 -0.95
C GLU A 255 2.43 16.10 0.41
N ALA A 256 3.16 14.98 0.53
CA ALA A 256 3.88 14.60 1.75
C ALA A 256 5.00 15.61 2.04
N ALA A 257 5.74 16.04 1.01
CA ALA A 257 6.78 17.05 1.15
C ALA A 257 6.18 18.37 1.66
N HIS A 258 5.01 18.77 1.17
CA HIS A 258 4.31 19.95 1.65
C HIS A 258 3.85 19.81 3.11
N LEU A 259 3.33 18.64 3.51
CA LEU A 259 2.99 18.39 4.92
C LEU A 259 4.23 18.44 5.83
N VAL A 260 5.37 17.93 5.36
CA VAL A 260 6.65 18.03 6.07
C VAL A 260 7.12 19.48 6.17
N GLU A 261 7.03 20.25 5.09
CA GLU A 261 7.36 21.68 5.06
C GLU A 261 6.55 22.47 6.10
N VAL A 262 5.22 22.29 6.10
CA VAL A 262 4.32 22.91 7.07
C VAL A 262 4.65 22.44 8.47
N GLY A 263 4.83 21.13 8.70
CA GLY A 263 5.16 20.59 10.01
C GLY A 263 6.48 21.11 10.58
N LEU A 264 7.51 21.30 9.74
CA LEU A 264 8.77 21.93 10.15
C LEU A 264 8.58 23.40 10.51
N ARG A 265 7.79 24.14 9.73
CA ARG A 265 7.49 25.56 9.99
C ARG A 265 6.71 25.76 11.29
N GLU A 266 5.75 24.89 11.57
CA GLU A 266 4.91 24.95 12.78
C GLU A 266 5.59 24.29 14.00
N GLY A 267 6.80 23.75 13.86
CA GLY A 267 7.54 23.09 14.95
C GLY A 267 6.97 21.72 15.35
N VAL A 268 6.12 21.12 14.51
CA VAL A 268 5.65 19.73 14.64
C VAL A 268 6.77 18.75 14.30
N PHE A 269 7.62 19.13 13.34
CA PHE A 269 8.79 18.35 12.96
C PHE A 269 10.10 19.02 13.36
N GLU A 270 11.10 18.19 13.68
CA GLU A 270 12.49 18.62 13.88
C GLU A 270 13.40 17.91 12.88
N SER A 271 14.39 18.65 12.36
CA SER A 271 15.42 18.12 11.47
C SER A 271 16.77 18.82 11.68
N THR A 272 17.85 18.08 11.45
CA THR A 272 19.24 18.56 11.45
C THR A 272 19.75 18.78 10.03
N ALA A 273 20.80 19.58 9.87
CA ALA A 273 21.42 19.80 8.55
C ALA A 273 21.83 18.49 7.85
N LEU A 274 22.36 17.52 8.61
CA LEU A 274 22.76 16.21 8.06
C LEU A 274 21.55 15.40 7.55
N GLN A 275 20.40 15.48 8.23
CA GLN A 275 19.16 14.83 7.79
C GLN A 275 18.63 15.52 6.52
N ASN A 276 18.67 16.86 6.47
CA ASN A 276 18.28 17.62 5.28
C ASN A 276 19.11 17.24 4.05
N GLU A 277 20.44 17.09 4.18
CA GLU A 277 21.31 16.66 3.09
C GLU A 277 20.89 15.29 2.50
N ARG A 278 20.46 14.37 3.36
CA ARG A 278 20.02 13.04 2.91
C ARG A 278 18.69 13.08 2.19
N VAL A 279 17.76 13.91 2.66
CA VAL A 279 16.49 14.11 1.96
C VAL A 279 16.74 14.79 0.62
N LYS A 280 17.58 15.84 0.55
CA LYS A 280 17.98 16.47 -0.72
C LYS A 280 18.52 15.46 -1.71
N HIS A 281 19.44 14.60 -1.27
CA HIS A 281 20.00 13.55 -2.09
C HIS A 281 18.91 12.62 -2.67
N THR A 282 17.94 12.20 -1.87
CA THR A 282 16.89 11.28 -2.35
C THR A 282 15.81 11.95 -3.16
N ALA A 283 15.40 13.17 -2.79
CA ALA A 283 14.45 13.97 -3.54
C ALA A 283 15.00 14.30 -4.94
N LEU A 284 16.27 14.72 -5.04
CA LEU A 284 16.92 14.99 -6.32
C LEU A 284 17.02 13.72 -7.18
N THR A 285 17.46 12.61 -6.56
CA THR A 285 17.56 11.32 -7.24
C THR A 285 16.21 10.89 -7.81
N ALA A 286 15.14 10.95 -7.02
CA ALA A 286 13.82 10.54 -7.44
C ALA A 286 13.29 11.45 -8.56
N ASN A 287 13.42 12.76 -8.41
CA ASN A 287 13.04 13.73 -9.44
C ASN A 287 13.70 13.39 -10.79
N PHE A 288 14.99 13.00 -10.78
CA PHE A 288 15.68 12.61 -12.01
C PHE A 288 15.23 11.25 -12.52
N LEU A 289 15.15 10.23 -11.66
CA LEU A 289 14.73 8.90 -12.06
C LEU A 289 13.31 8.87 -12.64
N GLU A 290 12.41 9.74 -12.18
CA GLU A 290 11.05 9.86 -12.72
C GLU A 290 10.99 10.43 -14.14
N ARG A 291 11.97 11.27 -14.50
CA ARG A 291 12.12 11.90 -15.83
C ARG A 291 12.88 11.03 -16.81
N LEU A 292 13.73 10.14 -16.31
CA LEU A 292 14.40 9.16 -17.13
C LEU A 292 13.41 8.11 -17.64
N PRO A 293 13.66 7.46 -18.79
CA PRO A 293 12.88 6.33 -19.24
C PRO A 293 12.92 5.24 -18.17
N LEU A 294 11.84 5.12 -17.39
CA LEU A 294 11.68 4.04 -16.45
C LEU A 294 11.30 2.78 -17.22
N PHE A 295 11.69 1.62 -16.69
CA PHE A 295 11.28 0.33 -17.21
C PHE A 295 9.81 0.06 -16.85
N ASP A 296 8.92 0.88 -17.40
CA ASP A 296 7.50 0.92 -17.05
C ASP A 296 6.81 -0.41 -17.40
N GLU A 297 7.23 -1.07 -18.46
CA GLU A 297 6.73 -2.38 -18.88
C GLU A 297 7.46 -3.56 -18.22
N ALA A 298 8.61 -3.34 -17.59
CA ALA A 298 9.37 -4.44 -16.99
C ALA A 298 8.66 -4.98 -15.74
N SER A 299 8.61 -6.30 -15.66
CA SER A 299 8.20 -7.01 -14.45
C SER A 299 9.17 -6.73 -13.29
N ALA A 300 8.73 -6.97 -12.07
CA ALA A 300 9.58 -6.87 -10.88
C ALA A 300 10.86 -7.73 -10.98
N SER A 301 10.77 -8.92 -11.55
CA SER A 301 11.94 -9.80 -11.76
C SER A 301 12.94 -9.21 -12.77
N GLU A 302 12.44 -8.65 -13.86
CA GLU A 302 13.27 -7.98 -14.87
C GLU A 302 13.91 -6.72 -14.30
N LEU A 303 13.15 -5.91 -13.54
CA LEU A 303 13.65 -4.71 -12.88
C LEU A 303 14.84 -5.03 -11.94
N LEU A 304 14.73 -6.10 -11.16
CA LEU A 304 15.82 -6.55 -10.28
C LEU A 304 17.04 -7.06 -11.05
N SER A 305 16.81 -7.69 -12.21
CA SER A 305 17.87 -8.18 -13.10
C SER A 305 18.61 -7.00 -13.76
N ILE A 306 17.85 -6.02 -14.26
CA ILE A 306 18.36 -4.77 -14.81
C ILE A 306 19.19 -4.03 -13.75
N ARG A 307 18.67 -3.88 -12.52
CA ARG A 307 19.41 -3.29 -11.41
C ARG A 307 20.74 -3.99 -11.15
N SER A 308 20.74 -5.33 -11.19
CA SER A 308 21.97 -6.11 -11.03
C SER A 308 22.98 -5.80 -12.14
N ALA A 309 22.52 -5.67 -13.39
CA ALA A 309 23.37 -5.28 -14.52
C ALA A 309 23.89 -3.84 -14.40
N LEU A 310 23.07 -2.93 -13.86
CA LEU A 310 23.41 -1.51 -13.68
C LEU A 310 24.21 -1.20 -12.40
N LYS A 311 24.62 -2.21 -11.62
CA LYS A 311 25.28 -2.00 -10.33
C LYS A 311 26.48 -1.05 -10.38
N GLY A 312 27.33 -1.17 -11.41
CA GLY A 312 28.49 -0.30 -11.60
C GLY A 312 28.09 1.16 -11.91
N PRO A 313 27.30 1.39 -12.98
CA PRO A 313 26.72 2.70 -13.28
C PRO A 313 25.98 3.35 -12.10
N LEU A 314 25.19 2.59 -11.35
CA LEU A 314 24.43 3.10 -10.19
C LEU A 314 25.31 3.63 -9.08
N VAL A 315 26.50 3.06 -8.86
CA VAL A 315 27.47 3.62 -7.89
C VAL A 315 27.95 5.00 -8.32
N ARG A 316 28.27 5.17 -9.60
CA ARG A 316 28.69 6.49 -10.14
C ARG A 316 27.55 7.49 -10.13
N PHE A 317 26.34 7.05 -10.47
CA PHE A 317 25.14 7.86 -10.41
C PHE A 317 24.87 8.36 -8.98
N ARG A 318 24.94 7.49 -7.96
CA ARG A 318 24.85 7.88 -6.54
C ARG A 318 25.88 8.93 -6.14
N GLN A 319 27.13 8.77 -6.58
CA GLN A 319 28.19 9.74 -6.31
C GLN A 319 27.90 11.10 -6.94
N ALA A 320 27.40 11.13 -8.18
CA ALA A 320 27.00 12.36 -8.85
C ALA A 320 25.81 13.02 -8.14
N MET A 321 24.78 12.25 -7.76
CA MET A 321 23.62 12.78 -7.05
C MET A 321 24.00 13.39 -5.69
N MET A 322 24.90 12.74 -4.93
CA MET A 322 25.43 13.30 -3.69
C MET A 322 26.18 14.62 -3.91
N LYS A 323 26.95 14.73 -5.01
CA LYS A 323 27.65 15.96 -5.36
C LYS A 323 26.64 17.07 -5.66
N TYR A 324 25.72 16.85 -6.59
CA TYR A 324 24.74 17.86 -6.99
C TYR A 324 23.85 18.29 -5.80
N SER A 325 23.36 17.35 -4.98
CA SER A 325 22.54 17.69 -3.82
C SER A 325 23.28 18.52 -2.75
N SER A 326 24.59 18.33 -2.64
CA SER A 326 25.43 19.12 -1.71
C SER A 326 25.71 20.54 -2.19
N GLU A 327 25.54 20.79 -3.49
CA GLU A 327 25.69 22.12 -4.11
C GLU A 327 24.37 22.91 -4.09
N MET A 328 23.23 22.25 -3.79
CA MET A 328 21.92 22.89 -3.70
C MET A 328 21.73 23.67 -2.39
N GLU A 329 21.20 24.87 -2.49
CA GLU A 329 20.91 25.76 -1.35
C GLU A 329 19.51 25.53 -0.80
N ALA A 330 18.53 25.28 -1.68
CA ALA A 330 17.14 25.06 -1.30
C ALA A 330 16.95 23.83 -0.39
N ASN A 331 16.04 23.98 0.58
CA ASN A 331 15.63 22.87 1.43
C ASN A 331 14.77 21.88 0.64
N PRO A 332 14.85 20.56 0.91
CA PRO A 332 14.22 19.53 0.07
C PRO A 332 12.69 19.58 0.01
N TRP A 333 12.07 20.33 0.92
CA TRP A 333 10.63 20.52 1.05
C TRP A 333 10.16 21.89 0.55
N SER A 334 11.06 22.79 0.14
CA SER A 334 10.66 24.10 -0.37
C SER A 334 10.35 24.04 -1.86
N ALA A 335 9.49 24.97 -2.31
CA ALA A 335 9.20 25.14 -3.74
C ALA A 335 10.48 25.43 -4.57
N ASP A 336 11.45 26.14 -3.99
CA ASP A 336 12.72 26.48 -4.64
C ASP A 336 13.57 25.24 -4.98
N PHE A 337 13.41 24.14 -4.24
CA PHE A 337 14.16 22.91 -4.50
C PHE A 337 13.84 22.33 -5.88
N GLN A 338 12.58 22.38 -6.30
CA GLN A 338 12.19 21.91 -7.63
C GLN A 338 12.82 22.75 -8.73
N LEU A 339 12.91 24.07 -8.54
CA LEU A 339 13.57 24.98 -9.49
C LEU A 339 15.07 24.71 -9.60
N GLU A 340 15.74 24.46 -8.47
CA GLU A 340 17.15 24.07 -8.48
C GLU A 340 17.36 22.68 -9.12
N ALA A 341 16.49 21.71 -8.82
CA ALA A 341 16.53 20.39 -9.43
C ALA A 341 16.33 20.46 -10.96
N ASP A 342 15.38 21.26 -11.43
CA ASP A 342 15.15 21.52 -12.86
C ASP A 342 16.39 22.09 -13.52
N ARG A 343 17.02 23.07 -12.87
CA ARG A 343 18.24 23.69 -13.38
C ARG A 343 19.35 22.66 -13.57
N VAL A 344 19.60 21.83 -12.53
CA VAL A 344 20.63 20.78 -12.60
C VAL A 344 20.28 19.75 -13.67
N PHE A 345 19.00 19.36 -13.78
CA PHE A 345 18.57 18.40 -14.80
C PHE A 345 18.87 18.90 -16.21
N HIS A 346 18.41 20.12 -16.54
CA HIS A 346 18.59 20.69 -17.88
C HIS A 346 20.05 21.02 -18.20
N SER A 347 20.86 21.41 -17.22
CA SER A 347 22.27 21.76 -17.47
C SER A 347 23.20 20.55 -17.53
N GLU A 348 22.98 19.54 -16.69
CA GLU A 348 23.94 18.44 -16.49
C GLU A 348 23.44 17.10 -17.03
N ILE A 349 22.15 16.79 -16.91
CA ILE A 349 21.62 15.44 -17.13
C ILE A 349 21.03 15.30 -18.53
N GLU A 350 20.12 16.19 -18.92
CA GLU A 350 19.43 16.16 -20.21
C GLU A 350 20.38 16.08 -21.42
N PRO A 351 21.49 16.84 -21.48
CA PRO A 351 22.43 16.73 -22.59
C PRO A 351 23.07 15.35 -22.72
N ILE A 352 23.34 14.69 -21.58
CA ILE A 352 23.91 13.34 -21.55
C ILE A 352 22.88 12.31 -22.03
N VAL A 353 21.63 12.44 -21.58
CA VAL A 353 20.54 11.55 -21.99
C VAL A 353 20.32 11.63 -23.50
N LEU A 354 20.21 12.85 -24.05
CA LEU A 354 20.04 13.06 -25.49
C LEU A 354 21.21 12.45 -26.29
N SER A 355 22.45 12.66 -25.83
CA SER A 355 23.63 12.05 -26.46
C SER A 355 23.58 10.52 -26.44
N LEU A 356 23.13 9.90 -25.34
CA LEU A 356 22.99 8.45 -25.23
C LEU A 356 21.88 7.92 -26.15
N GLU A 357 20.75 8.61 -26.24
CA GLU A 357 19.66 8.23 -27.14
C GLU A 357 20.08 8.31 -28.61
N GLU A 358 20.84 9.34 -28.99
CA GLU A 358 21.42 9.46 -30.33
C GLU A 358 22.44 8.35 -30.63
N GLU A 359 23.29 8.00 -29.66
CA GLU A 359 24.26 6.91 -29.80
C GLU A 359 23.58 5.53 -29.93
N ILE A 360 22.51 5.30 -29.17
CA ILE A 360 21.70 4.08 -29.28
C ILE A 360 21.00 4.03 -30.65
N ARG A 361 20.38 5.15 -31.07
CA ARG A 361 19.65 5.23 -32.35
C ARG A 361 20.57 5.10 -33.56
N SER A 362 21.82 5.53 -33.45
CA SER A 362 22.83 5.40 -34.51
C SER A 362 23.50 4.01 -34.54
N ASN A 363 23.44 3.25 -33.45
CA ASN A 363 23.89 1.85 -33.40
C ASN A 363 22.77 0.89 -33.80
N ASN A 364 22.60 0.70 -35.12
CA ASN A 364 21.66 -0.25 -35.77
C ASN A 364 21.89 -1.76 -35.44
N TYR A 365 22.70 -2.11 -34.44
CA TYR A 365 22.97 -3.51 -34.06
C TYR A 365 22.20 -3.97 -32.80
N LEU A 366 21.36 -3.11 -32.20
CA LEU A 366 20.62 -3.38 -30.96
C LEU A 366 19.08 -3.27 -31.09
N LEU A 367 18.56 -3.10 -32.32
CA LEU A 367 17.12 -3.21 -32.62
C LEU A 367 16.80 -4.50 -33.37
#